data_AF-A0A7X4A2S6-F1
#
_entry.id   AF-A0A7X4A2S6-F1
#
_cell.length_a   1.000
_cell.length_b   1.000
_cell.length_c   1.000
_cell.angle_alpha   90.00
_cell.angle_beta   90.00
_cell.angle_gamma   90.00
#
_symmetry.space_group_name_H-M   'P 1'
#
loop_
_entity.id
_entity.type
_entity.pdbx_description
1 polymer ?
#
loop_
_entity_poly.entity_id
_entity_poly.type
_entity_poly.pdbx_seq_one_letter_code
_entity_poly.pdbx_strand_id
1 'polypeptide(L)' 'GRLDPAEMARTFTCGLGMVAIAAPDAAGDAEARLRERGETVARIGTVVPRDAGAPAVRIAGWEDRWRA' A
#
# COMPACT_ATOMS: atom_id res chain seq x y z
N GLY A 1 11.28 -12.66 -18.39
CA GLY A 1 10.19 -11.96 -19.09
C GLY A 1 10.05 -10.58 -18.49
N ARG A 2 10.00 -9.52 -19.30
CA ARG A 2 9.92 -8.13 -18.83
C ARG A 2 8.46 -7.74 -18.67
N LEU A 3 7.89 -7.98 -17.48
CA LEU A 3 6.65 -7.33 -17.08
C LEU A 3 6.96 -5.87 -16.75
N ASP A 4 6.09 -4.96 -17.20
CA ASP A 4 6.16 -3.55 -16.83
C ASP A 4 5.96 -3.41 -15.30
N PRO A 5 6.69 -2.54 -14.60
CA PRO A 5 6.50 -2.31 -13.16
C PRO A 5 5.04 -2.06 -12.76
N ALA A 6 4.25 -1.37 -13.59
CA ALA A 6 2.82 -1.14 -13.34
C ALA A 6 1.98 -2.41 -13.53
N GLU A 7 2.41 -3.32 -14.40
CA GLU A 7 1.79 -4.64 -14.57
C GLU A 7 2.12 -5.55 -13.38
N MET A 8 3.35 -5.49 -12.86
CA MET A 8 3.76 -6.25 -11.68
C MET A 8 2.95 -5.91 -10.43
N ALA A 9 2.74 -4.62 -10.13
CA ALA A 9 1.92 -4.19 -9.00
C ALA A 9 0.43 -4.61 -9.14
N ARG A 10 -0.03 -4.91 -10.36
CA ARG A 10 -1.38 -5.42 -10.62
C ARG A 10 -1.47 -6.95 -10.55
N THR A 11 -0.35 -7.65 -10.72
CA THR A 11 -0.30 -9.13 -10.73
C THR A 11 0.09 -9.71 -9.37
N PHE A 12 0.95 -9.04 -8.62
CA PHE A 12 1.47 -9.54 -7.35
C PHE A 12 1.02 -8.67 -6.19
N THR A 13 0.73 -9.31 -5.06
CA THR A 13 0.36 -8.62 -3.81
C THR A 13 1.51 -7.83 -3.19
N CYS A 14 2.75 -8.05 -3.66
CA CYS A 14 3.97 -7.36 -3.20
C CYS A 14 4.18 -7.45 -1.68
N GLY A 15 3.77 -8.56 -1.06
CA GLY A 15 3.90 -8.79 0.39
C GLY A 15 2.75 -8.22 1.22
N LEU A 16 1.74 -7.59 0.60
CA LEU A 16 0.56 -7.06 1.28
C LEU A 16 -0.66 -7.96 1.02
N GLY A 17 -1.01 -8.81 1.98
CA GLY A 17 -2.20 -9.68 1.88
C GLY A 17 -3.53 -8.96 2.10
N MET A 18 -3.50 -7.82 2.79
CA MET A 18 -4.67 -7.00 3.12
C MET A 18 -4.27 -5.53 3.26
N VAL A 19 -5.18 -4.62 2.89
CA VAL A 19 -5.08 -3.19 3.17
C VAL A 19 -6.33 -2.76 3.92
N ALA A 20 -6.15 -2.09 5.05
CA ALA A 20 -7.22 -1.49 5.84
C ALA A 20 -7.06 0.04 5.87
N ILE A 21 -8.19 0.76 5.82
CA ILE A 21 -8.23 2.22 5.94
C ILE A 21 -8.87 2.55 7.28
N ALA A 22 -8.22 3.42 8.05
CA ALA A 22 -8.71 3.90 9.34
C ALA A 22 -8.58 5.43 9.41
N ALA A 23 -9.41 6.04 10.25
CA ALA A 23 -9.24 7.45 10.59
C ALA A 23 -7.88 7.67 11.30
N PRO A 24 -7.24 8.85 11.16
CA PRO A 24 -5.90 9.09 11.70
C PRO A 24 -5.76 8.84 13.20
N ASP A 25 -6.81 9.14 13.96
CA ASP A 25 -6.93 8.94 15.41
C ASP A 25 -7.13 7.47 15.79
N ALA A 26 -7.83 6.69 14.97
CA ALA A 26 -8.05 5.26 15.19
C ALA A 26 -6.94 4.34 14.62
N ALA A 27 -6.07 4.86 13.76
CA ALA A 27 -5.08 4.05 13.04
C ALA A 27 -4.07 3.37 13.98
N GLY A 28 -3.65 4.05 15.05
CA GLY A 28 -2.72 3.46 16.04
C GLY A 28 -3.31 2.25 16.76
N ASP A 29 -4.54 2.39 17.26
CA ASP A 29 -5.26 1.32 17.95
C ASP A 29 -5.56 0.13 17.03
N ALA A 30 -5.94 0.41 15.78
CA ALA A 30 -6.18 -0.62 14.78
C ALA A 30 -4.91 -1.45 14.50
N GLU A 31 -3.76 -0.79 14.34
CA GLU A 31 -2.48 -1.48 14.16
C GLU A 31 -2.10 -2.32 15.37
N ALA A 32 -2.27 -1.80 16.59
CA ALA A 32 -1.96 -2.53 17.82
C ALA A 32 -2.80 -3.82 17.93
N ARG A 33 -4.12 -3.73 17.74
CA ARG A 33 -5.03 -4.88 17.80
C ARG A 33 -4.75 -5.95 16.77
N LEU A 34 -4.31 -5.56 15.57
CA LEU A 34 -3.91 -6.51 14.54
C LEU A 34 -2.59 -7.21 14.92
N ARG A 35 -1.59 -6.46 15.40
CA ARG A 35 -0.33 -7.04 15.87
C ARG A 35 -0.52 -7.99 17.05
N GLU A 36 -1.39 -7.65 18.00
CA GLU A 36 -1.75 -8.52 19.14
C GLU A 36 -2.33 -9.87 18.69
N ARG A 37 -2.95 -9.92 17.51
CA ARG A 37 -3.50 -11.14 16.91
C ARG A 37 -2.49 -11.93 16.08
N GLY A 38 -1.23 -11.49 16.07
CA GLY A 38 -0.13 -12.14 15.34
C GLY A 38 0.08 -11.62 13.92
N GLU A 39 -0.61 -10.57 13.49
CA GLU A 39 -0.46 -10.01 12.15
C GLU A 39 0.81 -9.15 12.02
N THR A 40 1.43 -9.19 10.83
CA THR A 40 2.50 -8.25 10.47
C THR A 40 1.89 -7.00 9.84
N VAL A 41 1.96 -5.88 10.55
CA VAL A 41 1.27 -4.63 10.15
C VAL A 41 2.28 -3.52 9.87
N ALA A 42 2.15 -2.91 8.69
CA ALA A 42 2.91 -1.73 8.29
C ALA A 42 1.96 -0.61 7.85
N ARG A 43 2.28 0.63 8.22
CA ARG A 43 1.61 1.81 7.68
C ARG A 43 2.24 2.15 6.32
N ILE A 44 1.45 1.97 5.26
CA ILE A 44 1.95 2.03 3.87
C ILE A 44 1.61 3.34 3.14
N GLY A 45 0.75 4.20 3.69
CA GLY A 45 0.38 5.45 3.04
C GLY A 45 -0.83 6.14 3.67
N THR A 46 -1.43 7.04 2.89
CA THR A 46 -2.59 7.86 3.26
C THR A 46 -3.57 7.96 2.10
N VAL A 47 -4.87 8.08 2.41
CA VAL A 47 -5.90 8.40 1.42
C VAL A 47 -5.97 9.91 1.27
N VAL A 48 -5.95 10.39 0.03
CA VAL A 48 -5.97 11.82 -0.30
C VAL A 48 -7.07 12.11 -1.33
N PRO A 49 -7.55 13.36 -1.43
CA PRO A 49 -8.37 13.77 -2.56
C PRO A 49 -7.67 13.44 -3.88
N ARG A 50 -8.46 12.97 -4.86
CA ARG A 50 -7.95 12.59 -6.18
C ARG A 50 -8.40 13.62 -7.20
N ASP A 51 -7.44 14.19 -7.92
CA ASP A 51 -7.72 15.08 -9.05
C ASP A 51 -8.37 14.32 -10.22
N ALA A 52 -9.18 15.03 -11.02
CA ALA A 52 -9.80 14.46 -12.21
C ALA A 52 -8.73 13.96 -13.19
N GLY A 53 -8.80 12.69 -13.58
CA GLY A 53 -7.85 12.06 -14.50
C GLY A 53 -6.54 11.56 -13.87
N ALA A 54 -6.23 11.91 -12.62
CA ALA A 54 -5.08 11.34 -11.91
C ALA A 54 -5.29 9.83 -11.62
N PRO A 55 -4.24 9.02 -11.44
CA PRO A 55 -4.38 7.60 -11.06
C PRO A 55 -5.02 7.44 -9.67
N ALA A 56 -5.71 6.32 -9.45
CA ALA A 56 -6.38 6.02 -8.18
C ALA A 56 -5.40 5.70 -7.04
N VAL A 57 -4.24 5.13 -7.39
CA VAL A 57 -3.19 4.73 -6.47
C VAL A 57 -1.87 5.21 -7.04
N ARG A 58 -1.02 5.79 -6.17
CA ARG A 58 0.34 6.19 -6.51
C ARG A 58 1.31 5.52 -5.54
N ILE A 59 2.21 4.71 -6.08
CA ILE A 59 3.26 4.04 -5.30
C ILE A 59 4.53 4.88 -5.42
N ALA A 60 5.05 5.37 -4.29
CA ALA A 60 6.24 6.23 -4.27
C ALA A 60 7.52 5.42 -4.52
N GLY A 61 8.43 5.96 -5.33
CA GLY A 61 9.77 5.38 -5.56
C GLY A 61 9.77 4.05 -6.34
N TRP A 62 8.65 3.68 -6.96
CA TRP A 62 8.48 2.38 -7.63
C TRP A 62 9.42 2.20 -8.83
N GLU A 63 9.62 3.25 -9.62
CA GLU A 63 10.44 3.23 -10.84
C GLU A 63 11.93 3.04 -10.52
N ASP A 64 12.40 3.60 -9.40
CA ASP A 64 13.80 3.53 -8.97
C ASP A 64 14.11 2.22 -8.22
N ARG A 65 13.18 1.73 -7.39
CA ARG A 65 13.39 0.56 -6.51
C ARG A 65 13.36 -0.79 -7.25
N TRP A 66 12.72 -0.85 -8.42
CA TRP A 66 12.53 -2.10 -9.16
C TRP A 66 13.51 -2.28 -10.33
N ARG A 67 14.17 -1.22 -10.80
CA ARG A 67 15.22 -1.30 -11.82
C ARG A 67 16.57 -1.79 -11.27
N ALA A 68 16.67 -2.02 -9.96
CA ALA A 68 17.84 -2.56 -9.28
C ALA A 68 17.78 -4.09 -9.18
#